data_AF-A0A424P179-F1
#
_entry.id   AF-A0A424P179-F1
#
_cell.length_a   1.000
_cell.length_b   1.000
_cell.length_c   1.000
_cell.angle_alpha   90.00
_cell.angle_beta   90.00
_cell.angle_gamma   90.00
#
_symmetry.space_group_name_H-M   'P 1'
#
loop_
_entity.id
_entity.type
_entity.pdbx_description
1 polymer ?
#
loop_
_entity_poly.entity_id
_entity_poly.type
_entity_poly.pdbx_seq_one_letter_code
_entity_poly.pdbx_strand_id
1 'polypeptide(L)'
;MFKFYSILLLYICLISCKKNCTIYTDDESIFGIDVSHYQDDKESIKWDKVMQNTNPKIDFVYIRTTMGKNGSDNSFKQNIIELEKLNIPFGVYHYFRPNELAIEQFENFKIHNNKFGKLPIAVDVEEKSNFSTKIFKKELRKFLELIEKEYNTKPIIYSPQKFFNLYLWQDFKDYKFWIARQHGIKTIPKNNTPGKTPNLLSFKCPVIWQYSGTGNVSGINSKVDLNITSKSIFENQLSIASQQIHH
;
A
#
# COMPACT_ATOMS: atom_id res chain seq x y z
N MET A 1 16.77 -14.79 48.68
CA MET A 1 17.24 -15.25 47.35
C MET A 1 16.20 -15.08 46.23
N PHE A 2 15.22 -14.15 46.32
CA PHE A 2 14.10 -14.03 45.35
C PHE A 2 13.96 -12.66 44.66
N LYS A 3 14.86 -11.69 44.93
CA LYS A 3 14.76 -10.33 44.36
C LYS A 3 15.53 -10.10 43.05
N PHE A 4 16.35 -11.06 42.61
CA PHE A 4 17.16 -10.92 41.39
C PHE A 4 16.47 -11.41 40.11
N TYR A 5 15.48 -12.32 40.20
CA TYR A 5 14.79 -12.85 39.02
C TYR A 5 13.80 -11.85 38.38
N SER A 6 13.21 -10.94 39.17
CA SER A 6 12.21 -9.99 38.67
C SER A 6 12.82 -8.85 37.83
N ILE A 7 14.07 -8.47 38.11
CA ILE A 7 14.78 -7.41 37.36
C ILE A 7 15.33 -7.96 36.04
N LEU A 8 15.74 -9.22 36.00
CA LEU A 8 16.22 -9.87 34.78
C LEU A 8 15.09 -10.11 33.76
N LEU A 9 13.88 -10.46 34.20
CA LEU A 9 12.70 -10.57 33.33
C LEU A 9 12.26 -9.21 32.75
N LEU A 10 12.40 -8.11 33.50
CA LEU A 10 12.13 -6.76 32.98
C LEU A 10 13.16 -6.33 31.93
N TYR A 11 14.44 -6.71 32.11
CA TYR A 11 15.50 -6.42 31.14
C TYR A 11 15.38 -7.25 29.86
N ILE A 12 14.96 -8.52 29.97
CA ILE A 12 14.72 -9.38 28.80
C ILE A 12 13.52 -8.89 27.99
N CYS A 13 12.55 -8.21 28.61
CA CYS A 13 11.42 -7.59 27.90
C CYS A 13 11.75 -6.23 27.25
N LEU A 14 12.78 -5.53 27.73
CA LEU A 14 13.28 -4.29 27.12
C LEU A 14 14.13 -4.52 25.86
N ILE A 15 14.62 -5.73 25.65
CA ILE A 15 15.06 -6.20 24.34
C ILE A 15 13.84 -6.73 23.58
N SER A 16 12.77 -5.90 23.49
CA SER A 16 11.83 -6.01 22.39
C SER A 16 12.64 -5.75 21.14
N CYS A 17 13.14 -6.82 20.52
CA CYS A 17 13.98 -6.82 19.35
C CYS A 17 13.25 -6.04 18.26
N LYS A 18 13.54 -4.74 18.15
CA LYS A 18 13.13 -3.89 17.04
C LYS A 18 13.84 -4.47 15.81
N LYS A 19 13.21 -5.46 15.16
CA LYS A 19 13.69 -5.93 13.86
C LYS A 19 13.47 -4.78 12.89
N ASN A 20 14.56 -4.08 12.58
CA ASN A 20 14.57 -3.15 11.46
C ASN A 20 14.27 -3.97 10.20
N CYS A 21 13.28 -3.56 9.42
CA CYS A 21 12.99 -4.22 8.16
C CYS A 21 14.10 -3.93 7.15
N THR A 22 15.03 -4.87 7.02
CA THR A 22 16.16 -4.80 6.07
C THR A 22 15.83 -5.38 4.71
N ILE A 23 14.59 -5.83 4.48
CA ILE A 23 14.16 -6.40 3.19
C ILE A 23 14.22 -5.40 2.02
N TYR A 24 14.50 -4.13 2.29
CA TYR A 24 14.50 -3.02 1.31
C TYR A 24 15.90 -2.47 1.02
N THR A 25 16.95 -3.05 1.59
CA THR A 25 18.31 -2.45 1.60
C THR A 25 19.32 -3.13 0.70
N ASP A 26 18.90 -4.14 -0.05
CA ASP A 26 19.79 -4.89 -0.95
C ASP A 26 19.71 -4.34 -2.39
N ASP A 27 20.70 -4.68 -3.23
CA ASP A 27 20.83 -4.29 -4.66
C ASP A 27 19.65 -4.76 -5.56
N GLU A 28 18.63 -5.38 -4.97
CA GLU A 28 17.42 -5.89 -5.63
C GLU A 28 16.14 -5.16 -5.17
N SER A 29 16.28 -3.89 -4.79
CA SER A 29 15.14 -3.03 -4.44
C SER A 29 14.33 -2.66 -5.68
N ILE A 30 13.02 -2.87 -5.62
CA ILE A 30 12.06 -2.53 -6.67
C ILE A 30 11.29 -1.30 -6.23
N PHE A 31 11.27 -0.28 -7.08
CA PHE A 31 10.64 1.00 -6.78
C PHE A 31 9.36 1.17 -7.57
N GLY A 32 8.39 1.84 -6.97
CA GLY A 32 7.13 2.15 -7.61
C GLY A 32 6.55 3.46 -7.14
N ILE A 33 5.45 3.83 -7.77
CA ILE A 33 4.64 4.98 -7.39
C ILE A 33 3.20 4.57 -7.18
N ASP A 34 2.45 5.38 -6.47
CA ASP A 34 1.00 5.31 -6.48
C ASP A 34 0.38 6.66 -6.86
N VAL A 35 -0.67 6.59 -7.68
CA VAL A 35 -1.26 7.75 -8.34
C VAL A 35 -2.78 7.73 -8.28
N SER A 36 -3.37 8.91 -8.44
CA SER A 36 -4.80 9.15 -8.54
C SER A 36 -5.06 10.40 -9.39
N HIS A 37 -6.30 10.88 -9.47
CA HIS A 37 -6.57 12.15 -10.17
C HIS A 37 -5.76 13.34 -9.66
N TYR A 38 -5.21 13.31 -8.45
CA TYR A 38 -4.35 14.38 -7.93
C TYR A 38 -3.06 14.57 -8.75
N GLN A 39 -2.63 13.54 -9.49
CA GLN A 39 -1.47 13.64 -10.37
C GLN A 39 -1.80 14.26 -11.74
N ASP A 40 -3.09 14.36 -12.10
CA ASP A 40 -3.56 14.99 -13.34
C ASP A 40 -4.12 16.41 -13.12
N ASP A 41 -4.05 16.96 -11.90
CA ASP A 41 -4.62 18.27 -11.53
C ASP A 41 -4.11 19.44 -12.38
N LYS A 42 -2.84 19.40 -12.81
CA LYS A 42 -2.23 20.45 -13.64
C LYS A 42 -2.08 20.05 -15.10
N GLU A 43 -1.53 18.86 -15.33
CA GLU A 43 -1.41 18.25 -16.65
C GLU A 43 -1.48 16.73 -16.46
N SER A 44 -1.94 16.03 -17.48
CA SER A 44 -1.94 14.57 -17.48
C SER A 44 -0.53 14.00 -17.33
N ILE A 45 -0.41 12.86 -16.64
CA ILE A 45 0.84 12.12 -16.48
C ILE A 45 1.43 11.76 -17.86
N LYS A 46 2.71 12.11 -18.06
CA LYS A 46 3.49 11.74 -19.25
C LYS A 46 4.23 10.43 -18.98
N TRP A 47 3.56 9.30 -19.16
CA TRP A 47 4.06 7.97 -18.78
C TRP A 47 5.39 7.58 -19.44
N ASP A 48 5.64 7.97 -20.69
CA ASP A 48 6.95 7.76 -21.34
C ASP A 48 8.11 8.40 -20.56
N LYS A 49 7.87 9.58 -19.98
CA LYS A 49 8.87 10.28 -19.14
C LYS A 49 9.00 9.62 -17.78
N VAL A 50 7.90 9.10 -17.22
CA VAL A 50 7.92 8.35 -15.95
C VAL A 50 8.87 7.15 -16.06
N MET A 51 8.82 6.42 -17.18
CA MET A 51 9.66 5.24 -17.41
C MET A 51 11.13 5.54 -17.69
N GLN A 52 11.49 6.79 -18.00
CA GLN A 52 12.87 7.21 -18.21
C GLN A 52 13.57 7.65 -16.92
N ASN A 53 12.86 7.71 -15.79
CA ASN A 53 13.49 8.02 -14.50
C ASN A 53 14.49 6.91 -14.14
N THR A 54 15.62 7.29 -13.58
CA THR A 54 16.65 6.37 -13.07
C THR A 54 16.91 6.52 -11.57
N ASN A 55 16.31 7.53 -10.94
CA ASN A 55 16.50 7.83 -9.51
C ASN A 55 15.19 8.18 -8.77
N PRO A 56 14.41 7.18 -8.36
CA PRO A 56 14.56 5.78 -8.72
C PRO A 56 14.01 5.48 -10.12
N LYS A 57 14.42 4.35 -10.70
CA LYS A 57 13.70 3.72 -11.81
C LYS A 57 12.32 3.27 -11.32
N ILE A 58 11.27 3.57 -12.07
CA ILE A 58 9.91 3.15 -11.70
C ILE A 58 9.62 1.79 -12.34
N ASP A 59 9.43 0.77 -11.50
CA ASP A 59 9.20 -0.62 -11.93
C ASP A 59 7.74 -1.05 -11.79
N PHE A 60 6.96 -0.38 -10.95
CA PHE A 60 5.53 -0.66 -10.78
C PHE A 60 4.69 0.55 -10.39
N VAL A 61 3.38 0.43 -10.58
CA VAL A 61 2.41 1.51 -10.29
C VAL A 61 1.18 0.97 -9.56
N TYR A 62 0.69 1.65 -8.53
CA TYR A 62 -0.68 1.49 -8.02
C TYR A 62 -1.56 2.67 -8.44
N ILE A 63 -2.79 2.42 -8.86
CA ILE A 63 -3.71 3.48 -9.29
C ILE A 63 -4.99 3.44 -8.45
N ARG A 64 -5.45 4.59 -7.96
CA ARG A 64 -6.77 4.68 -7.32
C ARG A 64 -7.85 4.42 -8.35
N THR A 65 -8.85 3.64 -7.99
CA THR A 65 -9.99 3.37 -8.88
C THR A 65 -11.28 3.91 -8.32
N THR A 66 -11.46 3.77 -7.01
CA THR A 66 -12.70 4.14 -6.32
C THR A 66 -12.41 4.62 -4.91
N MET A 67 -13.37 5.37 -4.37
CA MET A 67 -13.34 5.89 -3.01
C MET A 67 -14.75 5.79 -2.42
N GLY A 68 -14.89 5.02 -1.35
CA GLY A 68 -16.20 4.79 -0.75
C GLY A 68 -17.22 4.20 -1.72
N LYS A 69 -18.50 4.41 -1.45
CA LYS A 69 -19.63 3.81 -2.17
C LYS A 69 -19.97 4.44 -3.51
N ASN A 70 -19.40 5.60 -3.83
CA ASN A 70 -19.79 6.34 -5.03
C ASN A 70 -18.66 7.18 -5.65
N GLY A 71 -17.49 7.24 -5.03
CA GLY A 71 -16.35 7.92 -5.62
C GLY A 71 -15.69 7.03 -6.68
N SER A 72 -15.44 7.59 -7.85
CA SER A 72 -14.61 7.00 -8.90
C SER A 72 -13.46 7.95 -9.21
N ASP A 73 -12.32 7.38 -9.60
CA ASP A 73 -11.16 8.18 -10.02
C ASP A 73 -11.19 8.40 -11.53
N ASN A 74 -11.40 9.65 -11.94
CA ASN A 74 -11.59 10.00 -13.36
C ASN A 74 -10.34 9.73 -14.22
N SER A 75 -9.16 9.67 -13.59
CA SER A 75 -7.89 9.39 -14.27
C SER A 75 -7.61 7.91 -14.48
N PHE A 76 -8.35 7.04 -13.78
CA PHE A 76 -8.08 5.60 -13.76
C PHE A 76 -8.04 4.98 -15.16
N LYS A 77 -9.06 5.21 -15.98
CA LYS A 77 -9.18 4.59 -17.32
C LYS A 77 -8.04 4.99 -18.25
N GLN A 78 -7.66 6.26 -18.23
CA GLN A 78 -6.56 6.75 -19.08
C GLN A 78 -5.22 6.18 -18.60
N ASN A 79 -5.00 6.15 -17.29
CA ASN A 79 -3.76 5.62 -16.72
C ASN A 79 -3.56 4.14 -17.07
N ILE A 80 -4.57 3.27 -16.91
CA ILE A 80 -4.39 1.85 -17.24
C ILE A 80 -4.10 1.61 -18.72
N ILE A 81 -4.69 2.40 -19.64
CA ILE A 81 -4.44 2.27 -21.08
C ILE A 81 -2.96 2.56 -21.38
N GLU A 82 -2.40 3.61 -20.79
CA GLU A 82 -0.99 3.96 -21.01
C GLU A 82 -0.03 2.95 -20.34
N LEU A 83 -0.35 2.48 -19.14
CA LEU A 83 0.45 1.45 -18.46
C LEU A 83 0.45 0.12 -19.23
N GLU A 84 -0.69 -0.29 -19.80
CA GLU A 84 -0.80 -1.48 -20.64
C GLU A 84 0.06 -1.32 -21.92
N LYS A 85 -0.02 -0.18 -22.61
CA LYS A 85 0.80 0.10 -23.81
C LYS A 85 2.30 -0.01 -23.54
N LEU A 86 2.74 0.46 -22.37
CA LEU A 86 4.15 0.46 -21.96
C LEU A 86 4.58 -0.82 -21.23
N ASN A 87 3.69 -1.81 -21.08
CA ASN A 87 3.93 -3.05 -20.33
C ASN A 87 4.40 -2.82 -18.88
N ILE A 88 3.92 -1.75 -18.24
CA ILE A 88 4.29 -1.43 -16.86
C ILE A 88 3.41 -2.26 -15.92
N PRO A 89 4.00 -3.07 -15.00
CA PRO A 89 3.23 -3.78 -13.98
C PRO A 89 2.44 -2.79 -13.12
N PHE A 90 1.14 -3.01 -13.01
CA PHE A 90 0.28 -2.17 -12.18
C PHE A 90 -0.68 -2.96 -11.31
N GLY A 91 -1.13 -2.31 -10.24
CA GLY A 91 -2.22 -2.71 -9.37
C GLY A 91 -3.20 -1.57 -9.18
N VAL A 92 -4.29 -1.87 -8.50
CA VAL A 92 -5.37 -0.91 -8.21
C VAL A 92 -5.60 -0.79 -6.72
N TYR A 93 -6.09 0.36 -6.27
CA TYR A 93 -6.53 0.52 -4.90
C TYR A 93 -7.89 1.21 -4.75
N HIS A 94 -8.57 0.82 -3.67
CA HIS A 94 -9.80 1.43 -3.19
C HIS A 94 -9.54 2.23 -1.92
N TYR A 95 -9.97 3.49 -1.88
CA TYR A 95 -9.97 4.28 -0.65
C TYR A 95 -11.18 3.93 0.20
N PHE A 96 -10.98 3.21 1.30
CA PHE A 96 -12.03 2.73 2.18
C PHE A 96 -12.53 3.83 3.11
N ARG A 97 -13.83 4.13 3.05
CA ARG A 97 -14.49 5.07 3.96
C ARG A 97 -15.14 4.32 5.12
N PRO A 98 -14.65 4.47 6.36
CA PRO A 98 -15.07 3.61 7.47
C PRO A 98 -16.47 3.92 8.03
N ASN A 99 -17.12 4.97 7.53
CA ASN A 99 -18.48 5.36 7.89
C ASN A 99 -19.53 4.94 6.84
N GLU A 100 -19.11 4.18 5.83
CA GLU A 100 -19.97 3.65 4.77
C GLU A 100 -20.01 2.12 4.82
N LEU A 101 -21.09 1.53 4.31
CA LEU A 101 -21.27 0.07 4.33
C LEU A 101 -20.29 -0.61 3.38
N ALA A 102 -19.66 -1.70 3.84
CA ALA A 102 -18.71 -2.46 3.04
C ALA A 102 -19.31 -2.97 1.72
N ILE A 103 -20.59 -3.35 1.73
CA ILE A 103 -21.25 -3.84 0.52
C ILE A 103 -21.42 -2.74 -0.53
N GLU A 104 -21.78 -1.52 -0.12
CA GLU A 104 -21.95 -0.40 -1.06
C GLU A 104 -20.60 0.03 -1.67
N GLN A 105 -19.54 0.06 -0.84
CA GLN A 105 -18.18 0.30 -1.30
C GLN A 105 -17.72 -0.79 -2.28
N PHE A 106 -18.03 -2.06 -1.98
CA PHE A 106 -17.66 -3.18 -2.83
C PHE A 106 -18.38 -3.14 -4.18
N GLU A 107 -19.68 -2.85 -4.22
CA GLU A 107 -20.41 -2.68 -5.49
C GLU A 107 -19.79 -1.57 -6.34
N ASN A 108 -19.44 -0.44 -5.73
CA ASN A 108 -18.73 0.63 -6.42
C ASN A 108 -17.36 0.18 -6.96
N PHE A 109 -16.59 -0.53 -6.15
CA PHE A 109 -15.32 -1.10 -6.60
C PHE A 109 -15.53 -2.05 -7.77
N LYS A 110 -16.49 -2.98 -7.67
CA LYS A 110 -16.80 -4.00 -8.67
C LYS A 110 -17.13 -3.41 -10.03
N ILE A 111 -18.04 -2.44 -10.09
CA ILE A 111 -18.46 -1.86 -11.38
C ILE A 111 -17.34 -1.09 -12.09
N HIS A 112 -16.32 -0.64 -11.37
CA HIS A 112 -15.19 0.11 -11.94
C HIS A 112 -13.96 -0.75 -12.25
N ASN A 113 -13.86 -1.98 -11.73
CA ASN A 113 -12.64 -2.78 -11.77
C ASN A 113 -12.78 -4.09 -12.57
N ASN A 114 -13.23 -3.99 -13.82
CA ASN A 114 -13.17 -5.12 -14.78
C ASN A 114 -11.71 -5.53 -15.12
N LYS A 115 -10.76 -4.63 -14.89
CA LYS A 115 -9.31 -4.87 -15.01
C LYS A 115 -8.62 -4.25 -13.80
N PHE A 116 -7.76 -5.02 -13.13
CA PHE A 116 -7.07 -4.60 -11.91
C PHE A 116 -5.54 -4.81 -11.95
N GLY A 117 -5.00 -5.19 -13.11
CA GLY A 117 -3.56 -5.33 -13.34
C GLY A 117 -2.97 -6.67 -12.88
N LYS A 118 -1.66 -6.70 -12.66
CA LYS A 118 -0.88 -7.90 -12.28
C LYS A 118 -0.45 -7.90 -10.81
N LEU A 119 -0.71 -6.81 -10.08
CA LEU A 119 -0.40 -6.72 -8.66
C LEU A 119 -1.68 -6.97 -7.83
N PRO A 120 -1.55 -7.43 -6.58
CA PRO A 120 -2.70 -7.60 -5.69
C PRO A 120 -3.53 -6.32 -5.57
N ILE A 121 -4.85 -6.46 -5.45
CA ILE A 121 -5.72 -5.33 -5.13
C ILE A 121 -5.33 -4.78 -3.76
N ALA A 122 -5.19 -3.46 -3.64
CA ALA A 122 -4.94 -2.79 -2.37
C ALA A 122 -6.23 -2.14 -1.82
N VAL A 123 -6.38 -2.19 -0.50
CA VAL A 123 -7.43 -1.47 0.22
C VAL A 123 -6.77 -0.45 1.13
N ASP A 124 -7.00 0.81 0.83
CA ASP A 124 -6.43 1.96 1.54
C ASP A 124 -7.30 2.31 2.75
N VAL A 125 -6.69 2.21 3.93
CA VAL A 125 -7.34 2.37 5.23
C VAL A 125 -6.53 3.32 6.12
N GLU A 126 -6.96 4.58 6.18
CA GLU A 126 -6.25 5.64 6.91
C GLU A 126 -6.94 6.08 8.20
N GLU A 127 -8.24 5.81 8.31
CA GLU A 127 -9.06 6.29 9.41
C GLU A 127 -10.05 5.22 9.92
N LYS A 128 -10.53 5.44 11.15
CA LYS A 128 -11.53 4.58 11.79
C LYS A 128 -12.91 5.20 11.67
N SER A 129 -13.93 4.37 11.87
CA SER A 129 -15.30 4.84 11.96
C SER A 129 -15.50 5.81 13.13
N ASN A 130 -16.42 6.76 12.94
CA ASN A 130 -16.96 7.62 13.98
C ASN A 130 -17.91 6.86 14.92
N PHE A 131 -18.45 5.71 14.50
CA PHE A 131 -19.37 4.90 15.30
C PHE A 131 -18.63 4.07 16.37
N SER A 132 -17.76 3.14 15.95
CA SER A 132 -16.89 2.41 16.86
C SER A 132 -15.77 1.69 16.12
N THR A 133 -14.66 1.39 16.81
CA THR A 133 -13.58 0.56 16.30
C THR A 133 -14.05 -0.86 15.94
N LYS A 134 -15.02 -1.41 16.68
CA LYS A 134 -15.58 -2.74 16.40
C LYS A 134 -16.34 -2.77 15.06
N ILE A 135 -17.17 -1.76 14.81
CA ILE A 135 -17.92 -1.63 13.55
C ILE A 135 -16.95 -1.42 12.39
N PHE A 136 -15.98 -0.51 12.54
CA PHE A 136 -14.93 -0.31 11.56
C PHE A 136 -14.23 -1.61 11.15
N LYS A 137 -13.74 -2.39 12.11
CA LYS A 137 -13.04 -3.66 11.84
C LYS A 137 -13.95 -4.67 11.15
N LYS A 138 -15.23 -4.74 11.54
CA LYS A 138 -16.22 -5.62 10.94
C LYS A 138 -16.45 -5.26 9.47
N GLU A 139 -16.69 -3.99 9.16
CA GLU A 139 -16.93 -3.53 7.79
C GLU A 139 -15.67 -3.68 6.92
N LEU A 140 -14.49 -3.34 7.45
CA LEU A 140 -13.24 -3.55 6.72
C LEU A 140 -13.02 -5.04 6.37
N ARG A 141 -13.20 -5.95 7.34
CA ARG A 141 -13.09 -7.39 7.09
C ARG A 141 -14.09 -7.85 6.03
N LYS A 142 -15.34 -7.41 6.14
CA LYS A 142 -16.37 -7.74 5.16
C LYS A 142 -15.99 -7.27 3.75
N PHE A 143 -15.44 -6.07 3.62
CA PHE A 143 -14.99 -5.54 2.33
C PHE A 143 -13.85 -6.41 1.75
N LEU A 144 -12.85 -6.73 2.56
CA LEU A 144 -11.72 -7.57 2.13
C LEU A 144 -12.18 -8.98 1.67
N GLU A 145 -13.09 -9.61 2.42
CA GLU A 145 -13.65 -10.92 2.07
C GLU A 145 -14.49 -10.89 0.78
N LEU A 146 -15.18 -9.78 0.51
CA LEU A 146 -15.90 -9.59 -0.76
C LEU A 146 -14.92 -9.49 -1.94
N ILE A 147 -13.81 -8.78 -1.78
CA ILE A 147 -12.74 -8.73 -2.79
C ILE A 147 -12.14 -10.12 -3.02
N GLU A 148 -11.82 -10.86 -1.96
CA GLU A 148 -11.29 -12.22 -2.05
C GLU A 148 -12.22 -13.15 -2.82
N LYS A 149 -13.52 -13.08 -2.53
CA LYS A 149 -14.53 -13.90 -3.17
C LYS A 149 -14.72 -13.57 -4.66
N GLU A 150 -14.73 -12.28 -5.01
CA GLU A 150 -15.01 -11.85 -6.38
C GLU A 150 -13.80 -11.99 -7.30
N TYR A 151 -12.61 -11.63 -6.82
CA TYR A 151 -11.40 -11.54 -7.62
C TYR A 151 -10.44 -12.72 -7.40
N ASN A 152 -10.84 -13.71 -6.58
CA ASN A 152 -10.05 -14.88 -6.22
C ASN A 152 -8.63 -14.52 -5.74
N THR A 153 -8.47 -13.34 -5.13
CA THR A 153 -7.17 -12.82 -4.74
C THR A 153 -7.23 -12.17 -3.38
N LYS A 154 -6.20 -12.43 -2.55
CA LYS A 154 -6.11 -11.83 -1.23
C LYS A 154 -5.59 -10.39 -1.35
N PRO A 155 -6.41 -9.37 -1.00
CA PRO A 155 -5.97 -8.00 -1.09
C PRO A 155 -4.85 -7.69 -0.09
N ILE A 156 -4.10 -6.63 -0.37
CA ILE A 156 -3.17 -6.04 0.59
C ILE A 156 -3.83 -4.83 1.26
N ILE A 157 -3.52 -4.59 2.53
CA ILE A 157 -4.04 -3.42 3.25
C ILE A 157 -2.97 -2.33 3.23
N TYR A 158 -3.29 -1.19 2.63
CA TYR A 158 -2.51 0.03 2.81
C TYR A 158 -2.92 0.74 4.10
N SER A 159 -1.95 1.22 4.88
CA SER A 159 -2.24 2.04 6.05
C SER A 159 -1.03 2.87 6.53
N PRO A 160 -1.24 4.08 7.07
CA PRO A 160 -0.23 4.78 7.84
C PRO A 160 0.23 3.97 9.06
N GLN A 161 1.53 3.90 9.32
CA GLN A 161 2.12 3.08 10.40
C GLN A 161 1.42 3.28 11.76
N LYS A 162 1.13 4.54 12.11
CA LYS A 162 0.47 4.86 13.39
C LYS A 162 -0.90 4.20 13.47
N PHE A 163 -1.68 4.27 12.39
CA PHE A 163 -3.02 3.69 12.34
C PHE A 163 -2.95 2.16 12.40
N PHE A 164 -2.05 1.55 11.63
CA PHE A 164 -1.79 0.11 11.68
C PHE A 164 -1.49 -0.39 13.11
N ASN A 165 -0.54 0.26 13.80
CA ASN A 165 -0.12 -0.13 15.15
C ASN A 165 -1.25 0.04 16.18
N LEU A 166 -2.17 0.98 15.98
CA LEU A 166 -3.28 1.20 16.90
C LEU A 166 -4.46 0.27 16.65
N TYR A 167 -4.76 -0.05 15.38
CA TYR A 167 -6.06 -0.63 15.03
C TYR A 167 -6.01 -1.91 14.20
N LEU A 168 -4.93 -2.21 13.48
CA LEU A 168 -4.96 -3.28 12.46
C LEU A 168 -4.13 -4.51 12.82
N TRP A 169 -2.99 -4.34 13.49
CA TRP A 169 -1.97 -5.39 13.59
C TRP A 169 -2.41 -6.71 14.24
N GLN A 170 -3.38 -6.68 15.17
CA GLN A 170 -3.89 -7.89 15.83
C GLN A 170 -4.95 -8.60 14.99
N ASP A 171 -5.91 -7.83 14.51
CA ASP A 171 -7.12 -8.38 13.90
C ASP A 171 -6.89 -8.82 12.45
N PHE A 172 -5.97 -8.20 11.72
CA PHE A 172 -5.76 -8.46 10.28
C PHE A 172 -4.40 -9.15 9.99
N LYS A 173 -3.89 -9.95 10.93
CA LYS A 173 -2.59 -10.63 10.84
C LYS A 173 -2.44 -11.61 9.66
N ASP A 174 -3.57 -12.00 9.08
CA ASP A 174 -3.71 -12.89 7.94
C ASP A 174 -3.61 -12.18 6.59
N TYR A 175 -3.61 -10.84 6.58
CA TYR A 175 -3.38 -10.00 5.40
C TYR A 175 -1.93 -9.54 5.31
N LYS A 176 -1.50 -9.22 4.08
CA LYS A 176 -0.24 -8.53 3.80
C LYS A 176 -0.45 -7.02 3.88
N PHE A 177 0.58 -6.28 4.26
CA PHE A 177 0.48 -4.84 4.48
C PHE A 177 1.39 -4.03 3.58
N TRP A 178 0.85 -2.94 3.05
CA TRP A 178 1.58 -1.82 2.48
C TRP A 178 1.56 -0.69 3.51
N ILE A 179 2.71 -0.28 4.03
CA ILE A 179 2.75 0.69 5.13
C ILE A 179 3.33 2.01 4.66
N ALA A 180 2.60 3.09 4.94
CA ALA A 180 3.13 4.43 4.87
C ALA A 180 3.90 4.75 6.16
N ARG A 181 5.20 4.94 6.00
CA ARG A 181 6.07 5.58 6.99
C ARG A 181 6.97 6.56 6.25
N GLN A 182 6.44 7.76 6.11
CA GLN A 182 7.19 8.89 5.59
C GLN A 182 8.05 9.45 6.73
N HIS A 183 9.29 9.86 6.46
CA HIS A 183 10.12 10.52 7.48
C HIS A 183 9.36 11.68 8.10
N GLY A 184 9.42 11.82 9.42
CA GLY A 184 8.57 12.77 10.14
C GLY A 184 8.82 14.21 9.71
N ILE A 185 8.03 14.69 8.75
CA ILE A 185 7.59 16.07 8.40
C ILE A 185 8.67 17.18 8.27
N LYS A 186 9.89 17.01 8.81
CA LYS A 186 10.92 18.06 8.89
C LYS A 186 12.02 17.96 7.84
N THR A 187 12.14 16.84 7.13
CA THR A 187 13.13 16.65 6.07
C THR A 187 12.51 15.89 4.91
N ILE A 188 12.21 16.59 3.81
CA ILE A 188 11.99 15.95 2.51
C ILE A 188 13.29 15.19 2.19
N PRO A 189 13.24 13.89 1.85
CA PRO A 189 14.45 13.18 1.45
C PRO A 189 15.09 13.91 0.28
N LYS A 190 16.37 14.26 0.39
CA LYS A 190 17.12 14.72 -0.77
C LYS A 190 17.11 13.57 -1.79
N ASN A 191 16.59 13.83 -2.98
CA ASN A 191 16.65 12.94 -4.15
C ASN A 191 15.86 11.61 -4.04
N ASN A 192 14.59 11.64 -3.64
CA ASN A 192 13.72 10.45 -3.66
C ASN A 192 14.25 9.25 -2.86
N THR A 193 15.10 9.49 -1.85
CA THR A 193 15.77 8.44 -1.07
C THR A 193 14.86 7.90 0.06
N PRO A 194 14.80 6.57 0.26
CA PRO A 194 14.18 6.02 1.47
C PRO A 194 14.94 6.46 2.72
N GLY A 195 14.35 6.30 3.90
CA GLY A 195 15.21 6.24 5.09
C GLY A 195 14.68 5.43 6.25
N LYS A 196 13.92 5.97 7.22
CA LYS A 196 13.57 5.15 8.39
C LYS A 196 12.51 4.12 7.99
N THR A 197 12.92 2.86 7.91
CA THR A 197 12.07 1.71 7.58
C THR A 197 10.91 1.57 8.57
N PRO A 198 9.78 0.94 8.21
CA PRO A 198 8.64 0.75 9.12
C PRO A 198 9.01 0.09 10.45
N ASN A 199 8.42 0.59 11.55
CA ASN A 199 8.50 0.04 12.90
C ASN A 199 7.09 -0.40 13.32
N LEU A 200 6.81 -1.67 13.07
CA LEU A 200 5.50 -2.28 13.25
C LEU A 200 5.46 -3.05 14.58
N LEU A 201 4.33 -2.98 15.27
CA LEU A 201 4.07 -3.84 16.43
C LEU A 201 3.96 -5.32 16.03
N SER A 202 3.54 -5.59 14.79
CA SER A 202 3.72 -6.91 14.21
C SER A 202 5.20 -7.15 13.94
N PHE A 203 5.74 -8.29 14.36
CA PHE A 203 7.10 -8.73 14.04
C PHE A 203 7.31 -9.09 12.54
N LYS A 204 6.40 -8.68 11.65
CA LYS A 204 6.45 -8.90 10.20
C LYS A 204 6.78 -7.59 9.49
N CYS A 205 7.63 -7.66 8.48
CA CYS A 205 7.85 -6.52 7.59
C CYS A 205 6.68 -6.36 6.61
N PRO A 206 6.33 -5.12 6.25
CA PRO A 206 5.34 -4.92 5.20
C PRO A 206 5.86 -5.46 3.86
N VAL A 207 4.94 -5.74 2.94
CA VAL A 207 5.31 -6.18 1.58
C VAL A 207 5.65 -5.00 0.67
N ILE A 208 5.12 -3.81 0.98
CA ILE A 208 5.44 -2.55 0.30
C ILE A 208 5.59 -1.47 1.38
N TRP A 209 6.59 -0.61 1.24
CA TRP A 209 6.75 0.57 2.08
C TRP A 209 6.60 1.83 1.25
N GLN A 210 5.59 2.65 1.56
CA GLN A 210 5.50 4.01 1.06
C GLN A 210 6.41 4.89 1.92
N TYR A 211 7.55 5.30 1.36
CA TYR A 211 8.62 5.96 2.09
C TYR A 211 8.62 7.49 1.94
N SER A 212 7.88 8.01 0.98
CA SER A 212 7.73 9.46 0.74
C SER A 212 6.37 9.74 0.11
N GLY A 213 5.70 10.82 0.55
CA GLY A 213 4.54 11.40 -0.15
C GLY A 213 4.85 12.71 -0.89
N THR A 214 6.15 12.97 -1.14
CA THR A 214 6.63 14.24 -1.71
C THR A 214 7.63 14.04 -2.84
N GLY A 215 7.60 12.85 -3.47
CA GLY A 215 8.45 12.48 -4.58
C GLY A 215 8.35 13.46 -5.75
N ASN A 216 9.44 13.53 -6.52
CA ASN A 216 9.49 14.25 -7.77
C ASN A 216 9.92 13.28 -8.86
N VAL A 217 9.02 13.01 -9.81
CA VAL A 217 9.19 12.01 -10.87
C VAL A 217 8.94 12.71 -12.20
N SER A 218 9.90 12.62 -13.12
CA SER A 218 9.77 13.22 -14.45
C SER A 218 8.51 12.67 -15.13
N GLY A 219 7.67 13.55 -15.66
CA GLY A 219 6.38 13.20 -16.25
C GLY A 219 5.18 13.43 -15.33
N ILE A 220 5.39 13.73 -14.04
CA ILE A 220 4.35 14.10 -13.08
C ILE A 220 4.64 15.50 -12.54
N ASN A 221 3.71 16.44 -12.73
CA ASN A 221 3.93 17.84 -12.35
C ASN A 221 3.61 18.14 -10.88
N SER A 222 2.90 17.25 -10.20
CA SER A 222 2.59 17.33 -8.78
C SER A 222 3.53 16.43 -7.96
N LYS A 223 3.36 16.45 -6.64
CA LYS A 223 4.03 15.48 -5.76
C LYS A 223 3.42 14.10 -5.97
N VAL A 224 4.26 13.08 -5.88
CA VAL A 224 3.85 11.69 -6.02
C VAL A 224 4.40 10.84 -4.87
N ASP A 225 3.62 9.85 -4.50
CA ASP A 225 3.99 8.89 -3.47
C ASP A 225 5.00 7.89 -4.04
N LEU A 226 6.04 7.61 -3.26
CA LEU A 226 7.13 6.71 -3.62
C LEU A 226 7.12 5.47 -2.75
N ASN A 227 7.22 4.32 -3.41
CA ASN A 227 7.09 3.00 -2.84
C ASN A 227 8.34 2.16 -3.09
N ILE A 228 8.64 1.29 -2.15
CA ILE A 228 9.74 0.31 -2.26
C ILE A 228 9.26 -1.06 -1.81
N THR A 229 9.69 -2.09 -2.54
CA THR A 229 9.58 -3.51 -2.18
C THR A 229 10.86 -4.26 -2.53
N SER A 230 10.98 -5.52 -2.13
CA SER A 230 12.08 -6.38 -2.58
C SER A 230 11.67 -7.11 -3.86
N LYS A 231 12.64 -7.41 -4.73
CA LYS A 231 12.42 -8.21 -5.93
C LYS A 231 11.72 -9.55 -5.65
N SER A 232 12.16 -10.27 -4.61
CA SER A 232 11.53 -11.55 -4.22
C SER A 232 10.04 -11.41 -3.87
N ILE A 233 9.66 -10.34 -3.16
CA ILE A 233 8.26 -10.07 -2.81
C ILE A 233 7.47 -9.69 -4.06
N PHE A 234 8.06 -8.86 -4.93
CA PHE A 234 7.44 -8.40 -6.15
C PHE A 234 7.16 -9.55 -7.14
N GLU A 235 8.16 -10.40 -7.41
CA GLU A 235 8.02 -11.57 -8.28
C GLU A 235 6.98 -12.56 -7.73
N ASN A 236 6.96 -12.77 -6.41
CA ASN A 236 5.93 -13.59 -5.78
C ASN A 236 4.52 -12.99 -5.94
N GLN A 237 4.37 -11.67 -5.81
CA GLN A 237 3.10 -10.98 -6.05
C GLN A 237 2.62 -11.15 -7.49
N LEU A 238 3.51 -11.00 -8.47
CA LEU A 238 3.20 -11.21 -9.89
C LEU A 238 2.81 -12.66 -10.21
N SER A 239 3.49 -13.63 -9.59
CA SER A 239 3.21 -15.06 -9.78
C SER A 239 1.84 -15.49 -9.23
N ILE A 240 1.47 -15.00 -8.05
CA ILE A 240 0.15 -15.27 -7.46
C ILE A 240 -0.96 -14.72 -8.37
N ALA A 241 -0.78 -13.50 -8.89
CA ALA A 241 -1.77 -12.87 -9.76
C ALA A 241 -1.93 -13.60 -11.10
N SER A 242 -0.84 -14.10 -11.70
CA SER A 242 -0.92 -14.82 -12.98
C SER A 242 -1.65 -16.16 -12.87
N GLN A 243 -1.48 -16.88 -11.76
CA GLN A 243 -2.19 -18.15 -11.50
C GLN A 243 -3.70 -17.97 -11.34
N GLN A 244 -4.15 -16.78 -10.95
CA GLN A 244 -5.56 -16.46 -10.71
C GLN A 244 -6.32 -16.07 -11.99
N ILE A 245 -5.63 -15.65 -13.05
CA ILE A 245 -6.25 -15.28 -14.35
C ILE A 245 -6.62 -16.53 -15.18
N HIS A 246 -6.06 -17.69 -14.85
CA HIS A 246 -6.24 -18.95 -15.58
C HIS A 246 -7.29 -19.90 -14.98
N HIS A 247 -8.06 -19.46 -13.99
CA HIS A 247 -9.16 -20.19 -13.37
C HIS A 247 -10.47 -19.41 -13.46
#